data_AF-A0A1Q4DXI5-F1
#
_entry.id   AF-A0A1Q4DXI5-F1
#
_cell.length_a   1.000
_cell.length_b   1.000
_cell.length_c   1.000
_cell.angle_alpha   90.00
_cell.angle_beta   90.00
_cell.angle_gamma   90.00
#
_symmetry.space_group_name_H-M   'P 1'
#
loop_
_entity.id
_entity.type
_entity.pdbx_description
1 polymer ?
#
loop_
_entity_poly.entity_id
_entity_poly.type
_entity_poly.pdbx_seq_one_letter_code
_entity_poly.pdbx_strand_id
1 'polypeptide(L)'
;MARCREALDAFAPDVVLVSGDDQYETFREEVVPSFCLMAYEDMEIRRPEPAGSRGVPNPWGRPFDMPMLMRRAPDIGREVACRLLDAGFDIAYSYRKPEGVPFPHAMANTQLDHDNAGTEFPYPVLRMAVNC
;
A
#
# COMPACT_ATOMS: atom_id res chain seq x y z
N MET A 1 -6.48 -8.68 -15.47
CA MET A 1 -5.84 -7.50 -14.85
C MET A 1 -5.51 -6.41 -15.88
N ALA A 2 -5.14 -6.74 -17.13
CA ALA A 2 -4.92 -5.77 -18.22
C ALA A 2 -6.03 -4.70 -18.36
N ARG A 3 -7.31 -5.10 -18.40
CA ARG A 3 -8.44 -4.15 -18.50
C ARG A 3 -8.51 -3.14 -17.35
N CYS A 4 -8.17 -3.54 -16.12
CA CYS A 4 -8.16 -2.63 -14.98
C CYS A 4 -7.02 -1.62 -15.10
N ARG A 5 -5.85 -2.08 -15.58
CA ARG A 5 -4.70 -1.21 -15.81
C ARG A 5 -4.97 -0.21 -16.94
N GLU A 6 -5.51 -0.67 -18.07
CA GLU A 6 -5.91 0.20 -19.17
C GLU A 6 -6.91 1.28 -18.73
N ALA A 7 -7.90 0.90 -17.91
CA ALA A 7 -8.87 1.84 -17.37
C ALA A 7 -8.22 2.86 -16.42
N LEU A 8 -7.29 2.41 -15.57
CA LEU A 8 -6.53 3.28 -14.67
C LEU A 8 -5.66 4.26 -15.46
N ASP A 9 -4.99 3.78 -16.50
CA ASP A 9 -4.12 4.59 -17.37
C ASP A 9 -4.93 5.61 -18.17
N ALA A 10 -6.09 5.21 -18.69
CA ALA A 10 -7.01 6.11 -19.38
C ALA A 10 -7.59 7.18 -18.43
N PHE A 11 -7.77 6.86 -17.15
CA PHE A 11 -8.23 7.81 -16.13
C PHE A 11 -7.10 8.76 -15.69
N ALA A 12 -5.86 8.31 -15.68
CA ALA A 12 -4.67 9.07 -15.29
C ALA A 12 -4.79 9.76 -13.91
N PRO A 13 -4.96 8.99 -12.81
CA PRO A 13 -5.18 9.55 -11.49
C PRO A 13 -3.96 10.29 -10.93
N ASP A 14 -4.20 11.37 -10.18
CA ASP A 14 -3.16 12.00 -9.35
C ASP A 14 -2.73 11.09 -8.19
N VAL A 15 -3.65 10.26 -7.69
CA VAL A 15 -3.40 9.29 -6.62
C VAL A 15 -4.33 8.10 -6.75
N VAL A 16 -3.83 6.91 -6.38
CA VAL A 16 -4.64 5.70 -6.20
C VAL A 16 -4.83 5.46 -4.71
N LEU A 17 -6.07 5.52 -4.24
CA LEU A 17 -6.41 5.07 -2.89
C LEU A 17 -6.63 3.56 -2.92
N VAL A 18 -5.85 2.83 -2.11
CA VAL A 18 -6.06 1.40 -1.92
C VAL A 18 -6.45 1.12 -0.48
N SER A 19 -7.59 0.48 -0.32
CA SER A 19 -8.11 0.01 0.96
C SER A 19 -7.99 -1.50 1.06
N GLY A 20 -7.64 -1.99 2.24
CA GLY A 20 -7.54 -3.42 2.50
C GLY A 20 -7.29 -3.72 3.97
N ASP A 21 -7.47 -4.98 4.35
CA ASP A 21 -7.08 -5.49 5.66
C ASP A 21 -5.55 -5.43 5.81
N ASP A 22 -5.10 -5.04 7.01
CA ASP A 22 -3.67 -5.03 7.39
C ASP A 22 -3.15 -6.44 7.66
N GLN A 23 -4.02 -7.43 7.89
CA GLN A 23 -3.67 -8.84 8.09
C GLN A 23 -2.70 -9.11 9.25
N TYR A 24 -2.77 -8.30 10.31
CA TYR A 24 -1.91 -8.42 11.50
C TYR A 24 -0.42 -8.13 11.24
N GLU A 25 -0.14 -7.29 10.25
CA GLU A 25 1.21 -6.98 9.80
C GLU A 25 1.75 -5.71 10.46
N THR A 26 1.00 -4.60 10.38
CA THR A 26 1.33 -3.32 11.01
C THR A 26 0.71 -3.18 12.39
N PHE A 27 -0.56 -3.56 12.51
CA PHE A 27 -1.39 -3.35 13.69
C PHE A 27 -1.55 -4.67 14.45
N ARG A 28 -1.34 -4.62 15.76
CA ARG A 28 -1.28 -5.77 16.66
C ARG A 28 -1.99 -5.45 17.98
N GLU A 29 -1.79 -6.26 19.00
CA GLU A 29 -2.46 -6.15 20.30
C GLU A 29 -2.36 -4.75 20.92
N GLU A 30 -1.30 -4.00 20.62
CA GLU A 30 -1.09 -2.66 21.16
C GLU A 30 -2.07 -1.62 20.59
N VAL A 31 -2.49 -1.78 19.33
CA VAL A 31 -3.38 -0.82 18.66
C VAL A 31 -4.07 -1.46 17.46
N VAL A 32 -5.41 -1.42 17.45
CA VAL A 32 -6.26 -1.94 16.37
C VAL A 32 -7.28 -0.87 15.95
N PRO A 33 -6.93 0.02 15.01
CA PRO A 33 -7.85 1.05 14.54
C PRO A 33 -8.92 0.47 13.60
N SER A 34 -10.16 0.98 13.64
CA SER A 34 -11.20 0.58 12.67
C SER A 34 -10.79 0.92 11.24
N PHE A 35 -10.22 2.12 11.05
CA PHE A 35 -9.65 2.60 9.80
C PHE A 35 -8.34 3.32 10.10
N CYS A 36 -7.30 3.10 9.30
CA CYS A 36 -6.05 3.87 9.41
C CYS A 36 -5.51 4.31 8.05
N LEU A 37 -5.47 5.62 7.83
CA LEU A 37 -4.89 6.21 6.63
C LEU A 37 -3.37 6.40 6.79
N MET A 38 -2.59 5.81 5.88
CA MET A 38 -1.12 5.85 5.93
C MET A 38 -0.59 6.90 4.95
N ALA A 39 -0.40 8.12 5.45
CA ALA A 39 0.14 9.27 4.74
C ALA A 39 1.68 9.31 4.85
N TYR A 40 2.32 8.22 4.38
CA TYR A 40 3.78 8.07 4.40
C TYR A 40 4.44 8.86 3.25
N GLU A 41 5.72 9.15 3.40
CA GLU A 41 6.57 9.61 2.30
C GLU A 41 6.93 8.47 1.35
N ASP A 42 7.47 8.82 0.19
CA ASP A 42 8.06 7.86 -0.74
C ASP A 42 9.02 6.93 -0.01
N MET A 43 8.91 5.64 -0.29
CA MET A 43 9.73 4.65 0.39
C MET A 43 10.09 3.51 -0.54
N GLU A 44 11.31 3.01 -0.38
CA GLU A 44 11.70 1.73 -0.92
C GLU A 44 11.10 0.64 -0.03
N ILE A 45 10.33 -0.25 -0.63
CA ILE A 45 9.89 -1.48 0.02
C ILE A 45 10.60 -2.67 -0.61
N ARG A 46 10.95 -3.63 0.21
CA ARG A 46 11.32 -4.96 -0.26
C ARG A 46 10.06 -5.81 -0.20
N ARG A 47 9.85 -6.65 -1.20
CA ARG A 47 8.82 -7.68 -1.10
C ARG A 47 9.10 -8.48 0.17
N PRO A 48 8.11 -8.66 1.06
CA PRO A 48 8.32 -9.62 2.11
C PRO A 48 8.40 -11.01 1.47
N GLU A 49 9.02 -11.96 2.17
CA GLU A 49 9.15 -13.35 1.74
C GLU A 49 7.97 -14.20 2.25
N PRO A 50 6.91 -14.46 1.46
CA PRO A 50 6.04 -15.61 1.74
C PRO A 50 6.43 -16.87 0.98
N ALA A 51 7.09 -16.73 -0.17
CA ALA A 51 7.10 -17.78 -1.22
C ALA A 51 8.45 -18.50 -1.37
N GLY A 52 9.58 -17.84 -1.12
CA GLY A 52 10.90 -18.47 -1.14
C GLY A 52 11.03 -19.61 -0.11
N SER A 53 10.42 -19.44 1.07
CA SER A 53 10.40 -20.44 2.15
C SER A 53 9.49 -21.65 1.88
N ARG A 54 8.61 -21.59 0.88
CA ARG A 54 7.67 -22.68 0.51
C ARG A 54 7.96 -23.29 -0.86
N GLY A 55 9.08 -22.92 -1.50
CA GLY A 55 9.45 -23.43 -2.84
C GLY A 55 8.52 -22.96 -3.96
N VAL A 56 7.70 -21.93 -3.72
CA VAL A 56 6.81 -21.37 -4.75
C VAL A 56 7.62 -20.35 -5.56
N PRO A 57 7.76 -20.52 -6.88
CA PRO A 57 8.43 -19.55 -7.72
C PRO A 57 7.77 -18.18 -7.62
N ASN A 58 8.55 -17.10 -7.70
CA ASN A 58 8.00 -15.76 -7.80
C ASN A 58 7.10 -15.67 -9.06
N PRO A 59 5.80 -15.40 -8.94
CA PRO A 59 4.89 -15.40 -10.09
C PRO A 59 5.21 -14.31 -11.11
N TRP A 60 6.03 -13.31 -10.74
CA TRP A 60 6.50 -12.23 -11.59
C TRP A 60 7.90 -12.45 -12.18
N GLY A 61 8.54 -13.60 -11.92
CA GLY A 61 9.86 -13.92 -12.48
C GLY A 61 11.00 -12.99 -12.05
N ARG A 62 10.85 -12.28 -10.93
CA ARG A 62 11.84 -11.35 -10.36
C ARG A 62 12.49 -11.92 -9.07
N PRO A 63 13.68 -11.44 -8.64
CA PRO A 63 14.28 -11.84 -7.37
C PRO A 63 13.38 -11.50 -6.17
N PHE A 64 13.28 -12.34 -5.14
CA PHE A 64 12.38 -12.05 -4.00
C PHE A 64 12.76 -10.77 -3.24
N ASP A 65 14.04 -10.42 -3.20
CA ASP A 65 14.61 -9.26 -2.51
C ASP A 65 14.61 -7.96 -3.35
N MET A 66 13.98 -7.96 -4.52
CA MET A 66 13.94 -6.80 -5.41
C MET A 66 13.36 -5.57 -4.69
N PRO A 67 14.13 -4.46 -4.60
CA PRO A 67 13.60 -3.21 -4.10
C PRO A 67 12.57 -2.64 -5.08
N MET A 68 11.52 -2.05 -4.54
CA MET A 68 10.50 -1.34 -5.30
C MET A 68 10.26 0.03 -4.67
N LEU A 69 10.37 1.08 -5.47
CA LEU A 69 9.97 2.42 -5.05
C LEU A 69 8.44 2.48 -5.03
N MET A 70 7.89 2.82 -3.87
CA MET A 70 6.46 3.12 -3.75
C MET A 70 6.30 4.63 -3.63
N ARG A 71 5.77 5.24 -4.70
CA ARG A 71 5.39 6.65 -4.71
C ARG A 71 4.20 6.89 -3.81
N ARG A 72 4.21 7.99 -3.07
CA ARG A 72 3.17 8.38 -2.11
C ARG A 72 2.70 9.81 -2.34
N ALA A 73 1.62 10.16 -1.66
CA ALA A 73 1.08 11.50 -1.64
C ALA A 73 0.75 11.90 -0.19
N PRO A 74 1.76 12.19 0.65
CA PRO A 74 1.55 12.47 2.08
C PRO A 74 0.69 13.73 2.29
N ASP A 75 0.80 14.73 1.42
CA ASP A 75 0.00 15.95 1.52
C ASP A 75 -1.48 15.68 1.22
N ILE A 76 -1.77 14.90 0.17
CA ILE A 76 -3.13 14.44 -0.13
C ILE A 76 -3.65 13.56 1.02
N GLY A 77 -2.82 12.67 1.56
CA GLY A 77 -3.18 11.83 2.70
C GLY A 77 -3.56 12.64 3.94
N ARG A 78 -2.79 13.69 4.26
CA ARG A 78 -3.12 14.62 5.37
C ARG A 78 -4.43 15.34 5.11
N GLU A 79 -4.65 15.84 3.89
CA GLU A 79 -5.90 16.51 3.56
C GLU A 79 -7.10 15.56 3.69
N VAL A 80 -7.01 14.33 3.16
CA VAL A 80 -8.07 13.33 3.28
C VAL A 80 -8.38 13.02 4.75
N ALA A 81 -7.35 12.83 5.59
CA ALA A 81 -7.56 12.62 7.03
C ALA A 81 -8.29 13.81 7.69
N CYS A 82 -7.85 15.05 7.43
CA CYS A 82 -8.53 16.23 7.95
C CYS A 82 -10.00 16.31 7.51
N ARG A 83 -10.27 16.10 6.22
CA ARG A 83 -11.64 16.16 5.67
C ARG A 83 -12.55 15.08 6.24
N LEU A 84 -12.03 13.88 6.49
CA LEU A 84 -12.78 12.79 7.11
C LEU A 84 -13.13 13.12 8.57
N LEU A 85 -12.19 13.68 9.32
CA LEU A 85 -12.44 14.15 10.69
C LEU A 85 -13.49 15.27 10.70
N ASP A 86 -13.38 16.26 9.81
CA ASP A 86 -14.35 17.36 9.67
C ASP A 86 -15.76 16.84 9.31
N ALA A 87 -15.83 15.74 8.56
CA ALA A 87 -17.08 15.07 8.20
C ALA A 87 -17.64 14.16 9.31
N GLY A 88 -16.97 14.07 10.47
CA GLY A 88 -17.41 13.28 11.62
C GLY A 88 -17.00 11.80 11.58
N PHE A 89 -16.02 11.43 10.74
CA PHE A 89 -15.42 10.10 10.77
C PHE A 89 -14.19 10.08 11.68
N ASP A 90 -14.22 9.23 12.70
CA ASP A 90 -13.08 8.98 13.60
C ASP A 90 -11.99 8.13 12.90
N ILE A 91 -11.31 8.74 11.93
CA ILE A 91 -10.24 8.11 11.16
C ILE A 91 -8.91 8.16 11.93
N ALA A 92 -8.26 7.01 12.13
CA ALA A 92 -6.86 7.01 12.54
C ALA A 92 -5.96 7.33 11.34
N TYR A 93 -4.79 7.91 11.59
CA TYR A 93 -3.81 8.18 10.54
C TYR A 93 -2.39 7.93 11.04
N SER A 94 -1.51 7.55 10.13
CA SER A 94 -0.09 7.34 10.40
C SER A 94 0.77 8.05 9.36
N TYR A 95 1.77 8.80 9.84
CA TYR A 95 2.72 9.53 8.99
C TYR A 95 4.04 8.79 8.78
N ARG A 96 4.30 7.73 9.57
CA ARG A 96 5.51 6.93 9.46
C ARG A 96 5.18 5.46 9.67
N LYS A 97 5.78 4.61 8.85
CA LYS A 97 5.74 3.17 9.10
C LYS A 97 6.54 2.85 10.38
N PRO A 98 6.03 2.01 11.29
CA PRO A 98 6.82 1.52 12.42
C PRO A 98 8.13 0.86 11.95
N GLU A 99 9.23 1.07 12.68
CA GLU A 99 10.52 0.44 12.37
C GLU A 99 10.47 -1.07 12.60
N GLY A 100 11.23 -1.85 11.83
CA GLY A 100 11.30 -3.31 11.97
C GLY A 100 10.06 -4.10 11.53
N VAL A 101 8.96 -3.42 11.18
CA VAL A 101 7.71 -4.04 10.73
C VAL A 101 7.69 -4.19 9.20
N PRO A 102 7.28 -5.33 8.61
CA PRO A 102 7.16 -5.45 7.16
C PRO A 102 6.12 -4.46 6.59
N PHE A 103 6.23 -4.14 5.30
CA PHE A 103 5.16 -3.39 4.64
C PHE A 103 4.00 -4.35 4.31
N PRO A 104 2.72 -4.02 4.62
CA PRO A 104 1.62 -4.96 4.45
C PRO A 104 1.47 -5.47 3.02
N HIS A 105 1.24 -6.78 2.86
CA HIS A 105 1.19 -7.42 1.54
C HIS A 105 -0.04 -7.05 0.75
N ALA A 106 -1.22 -7.00 1.40
CA ALA A 106 -2.46 -6.57 0.74
C ALA A 106 -2.29 -5.19 0.09
N MET A 107 -1.42 -4.37 0.68
CA MET A 107 -1.03 -3.08 0.15
C MET A 107 0.08 -3.21 -0.90
N ALA A 108 1.21 -3.85 -0.61
CA ALA A 108 2.30 -3.99 -1.57
C ALA A 108 1.85 -4.62 -2.90
N ASN A 109 1.05 -5.67 -2.85
CA ASN A 109 0.66 -6.48 -4.00
C ASN A 109 -0.26 -5.76 -4.98
N THR A 110 -1.00 -4.73 -4.55
CA THR A 110 -1.86 -3.96 -5.46
C THR A 110 -1.05 -3.19 -6.52
N GLN A 111 0.22 -2.90 -6.22
CA GLN A 111 1.16 -2.35 -7.19
C GLN A 111 1.77 -3.44 -8.11
N LEU A 112 1.77 -4.71 -7.68
CA LEU A 112 2.49 -5.80 -8.35
C LEU A 112 1.70 -6.45 -9.49
N ASP A 113 0.43 -6.15 -9.67
CA ASP A 113 -0.40 -6.77 -10.72
C ASP A 113 -0.25 -6.15 -12.12
N HIS A 114 0.95 -5.66 -12.41
CA HIS A 114 1.23 -4.83 -13.57
C HIS A 114 2.44 -5.36 -14.34
N ASP A 115 2.53 -4.92 -15.58
CA ASP A 115 3.75 -5.03 -16.37
C ASP A 115 4.97 -4.59 -15.54
N ASN A 116 6.10 -5.23 -15.78
CA ASN A 116 7.35 -5.02 -15.04
C ASN A 116 7.31 -5.37 -13.54
N ALA A 117 6.30 -6.11 -13.06
CA ALA A 117 6.16 -6.51 -11.66
C ALA A 117 6.01 -5.31 -10.72
N GLY A 118 5.27 -4.28 -11.18
CA GLY A 118 4.95 -3.10 -10.38
C GLY A 118 6.09 -2.09 -10.19
N THR A 119 7.29 -2.36 -10.71
CA THR A 119 8.45 -1.48 -10.52
C THR A 119 8.37 -0.16 -11.28
N GLU A 120 7.45 -0.07 -12.24
CA GLU A 120 7.20 1.12 -13.06
C GLU A 120 5.78 1.66 -12.85
N PHE A 121 5.15 1.38 -11.71
CA PHE A 121 3.83 1.94 -11.41
C PHE A 121 3.93 3.46 -11.26
N PRO A 122 3.30 4.26 -12.14
CA PRO A 122 3.61 5.68 -12.25
C PRO A 122 2.83 6.52 -11.23
N TYR A 123 1.77 5.97 -10.65
CA TYR A 123 0.84 6.72 -9.81
C TYR A 123 1.22 6.63 -8.33
N PRO A 124 1.20 7.76 -7.59
CA PRO A 124 1.26 7.74 -6.13
C PRO A 124 0.16 6.87 -5.53
N VAL A 125 0.48 6.11 -4.47
CA VAL A 125 -0.50 5.25 -3.81
C VAL A 125 -0.70 5.65 -2.35
N LEU A 126 -1.91 6.11 -2.03
CA LEU A 126 -2.38 6.34 -0.68
C LEU A 126 -3.03 5.06 -0.14
N ARG A 127 -2.75 4.69 1.10
CA ARG A 127 -3.21 3.41 1.68
C ARG A 127 -4.10 3.63 2.87
N MET A 128 -5.16 2.83 2.97
CA MET A 128 -6.04 2.81 4.12
C MET A 128 -6.19 1.36 4.61
N ALA A 129 -5.72 1.09 5.82
CA ALA A 129 -6.04 -0.15 6.50
C ALA A 129 -7.50 -0.12 6.96
N VAL A 130 -8.21 -1.22 6.78
CA VAL A 130 -9.58 -1.43 7.25
C VAL A 130 -9.58 -2.68 8.11
N ASN A 131 -9.97 -2.56 9.37
CA ASN A 131 -10.09 -3.71 10.26
C ASN A 131 -11.39 -4.48 9.96
N CYS A 132 -11.32 -5.80 9.79
CA CYS A 132 -12.46 -6.66 9.44
C CYS A 132 -12.49 -7.97 10.22
#